data_AF-A0A536BC62-F1
#
_entry.id   AF-A0A536BC62-F1
#
_cell.length_a   1.000
_cell.length_b   1.000
_cell.length_c   1.000
_cell.angle_alpha   90.00
_cell.angle_beta   90.00
_cell.angle_gamma   90.00
#
_symmetry.space_group_name_H-M   'P 1'
#
loop_
_entity.id
_entity.type
_entity.pdbx_description
1 polymer ?
#
loop_
_entity_poly.entity_id
_entity_poly.type
_entity_poly.pdbx_seq_one_letter_code
_entity_poly.pdbx_strand_id
1 'polypeptide(L)'
;PEQALLAGSLTVPVSLDEPGTIQLHSRRGGLALAPVSPEVNVAPLVRKLRDAGFKARRYTDFRAMKWSKLLFNILGNAQSAILDLPPSHIFADSELFRYERAAFREATLVMERMRLAIVPLPGLPAPSLRRAMSLPPLLAQMLLEPQLGGARGNKMPSLWWDLSRGKGRTEASFLNGAVVDAGRRYDVPTPVNSVLWAILEKSTKLPSEWERYRRQPDRLKALLRTALTL
;
A
#
# COMPACT_ATOMS: atom_id res chain seq x y z
N PRO A 1 11.31 -14.07 22.68
CA PRO A 1 9.87 -14.16 23.03
C PRO A 1 9.31 -15.54 22.63
N GLU A 2 8.91 -16.35 23.61
CA GLU A 2 8.47 -17.75 23.45
C GLU A 2 6.98 -17.92 23.13
N GLN A 3 6.29 -16.86 22.71
CA GLN A 3 4.87 -16.94 22.37
C GLN A 3 4.68 -17.28 20.89
N ALA A 4 3.82 -18.26 20.63
CA ALA A 4 3.30 -18.60 19.32
C ALA A 4 2.69 -17.37 18.62
N LEU A 5 3.26 -16.96 17.48
CA LEU A 5 2.84 -15.78 16.73
C LEU A 5 2.08 -16.16 15.45
N LEU A 6 1.06 -15.37 15.13
CA LEU A 6 0.40 -15.36 13.83
C LEU A 6 0.33 -13.95 13.27
N ALA A 7 0.21 -13.84 11.96
CA ALA A 7 0.01 -12.60 11.26
C ALA A 7 -1.41 -12.50 10.71
N GLY A 8 -2.00 -11.32 10.84
CA GLY A 8 -3.29 -10.98 10.24
C GLY A 8 -3.20 -9.83 9.24
N SER A 9 -3.97 -9.92 8.15
CA SER A 9 -4.20 -8.84 7.18
C SER A 9 -5.70 -8.61 7.05
N LEU A 10 -6.16 -7.46 7.54
CA LEU A 10 -7.53 -6.99 7.31
C LEU A 10 -7.60 -6.26 5.97
N THR A 11 -8.59 -6.60 5.15
CA THR A 11 -8.86 -5.98 3.83
C THR A 11 -10.22 -5.31 3.78
N VAL A 12 -10.95 -5.35 4.88
CA VAL A 12 -12.24 -4.68 5.06
C VAL A 12 -11.99 -3.22 5.45
N PRO A 13 -12.53 -2.24 4.72
CA PRO A 13 -12.42 -0.84 5.09
C PRO A 13 -13.41 -0.50 6.21
N VAL A 14 -12.88 -0.06 7.35
CA VAL A 14 -13.66 0.36 8.52
C VAL A 14 -13.16 1.71 9.02
N SER A 15 -14.06 2.54 9.54
CA SER A 15 -13.72 3.71 10.35
C SER A 15 -14.26 3.54 11.77
N LEU A 16 -13.59 4.21 12.71
CA LEU A 16 -14.04 4.37 14.07
C LEU A 16 -14.09 5.88 14.32
N ASP A 17 -15.20 6.49 13.95
CA ASP A 17 -15.36 7.95 14.04
C ASP A 17 -15.63 8.37 15.50
N GLU A 18 -16.29 7.51 16.27
CA GLU A 18 -16.55 7.70 17.71
C GLU A 18 -16.33 6.38 18.49
N PRO A 19 -15.92 6.45 19.77
CA PRO A 19 -15.77 5.25 20.60
C PRO A 19 -17.04 4.40 20.64
N GLY A 20 -16.90 3.09 20.39
CA GLY A 20 -18.01 2.13 20.42
C GLY A 20 -18.79 1.99 19.11
N THR A 21 -18.58 2.87 18.12
CA THR A 21 -19.26 2.80 16.82
C THR A 21 -18.28 2.51 15.70
N ILE A 22 -18.42 1.34 15.07
CA ILE A 22 -17.62 0.94 13.91
C ILE A 22 -18.45 1.12 12.65
N GLN A 23 -18.00 1.99 11.75
CA GLN A 23 -18.64 2.13 10.44
C GLN A 23 -17.94 1.22 9.42
N LEU A 24 -18.72 0.34 8.81
CA LEU A 24 -18.27 -0.56 7.75
C LEU A 24 -18.53 0.09 6.39
N HIS A 25 -17.47 0.54 5.70
CA HIS A 25 -17.64 1.21 4.40
C HIS A 25 -17.89 0.23 3.24
N SER A 26 -17.52 -1.04 3.41
CA SER A 26 -17.79 -2.08 2.40
C SER A 26 -17.78 -3.48 3.01
N ARG A 27 -18.66 -4.35 2.50
CA ARG A 27 -18.62 -5.80 2.75
C ARG A 27 -17.68 -6.55 1.78
N ARG A 28 -17.00 -5.83 0.88
CA ARG A 28 -15.90 -6.36 0.07
C ARG A 28 -14.65 -6.45 0.96
N GLY A 29 -13.91 -7.55 0.82
CA GLY A 29 -12.75 -7.83 1.69
C GLY A 29 -13.00 -8.97 2.68
N GLY A 30 -12.14 -9.06 3.68
CA GLY A 30 -12.14 -10.09 4.70
C GLY A 30 -10.85 -10.12 5.52
N LEU A 31 -10.63 -11.25 6.21
CA LEU A 31 -9.45 -11.50 7.03
C LEU A 31 -8.53 -12.52 6.36
N ALA A 32 -7.25 -12.20 6.29
CA ALA A 32 -6.21 -13.12 5.88
C ALA A 32 -5.33 -13.44 7.09
N LEU A 33 -5.12 -14.73 7.38
CA LEU A 33 -4.38 -15.19 8.55
C LEU A 33 -3.30 -16.20 8.13
N ALA A 34 -2.11 -16.07 8.70
CA ALA A 34 -0.98 -16.95 8.45
C ALA A 34 -0.19 -17.20 9.74
N PRO A 35 0.38 -18.39 9.95
CA PRO A 35 1.32 -18.60 11.05
C PRO A 35 2.60 -17.78 10.82
N VAL A 36 3.15 -17.22 11.89
CA VAL A 36 4.52 -16.67 11.92
C VAL A 36 5.44 -17.70 12.55
N SER A 37 5.04 -18.26 13.69
CA SER A 37 5.72 -19.40 14.28
C SER A 37 5.20 -20.71 13.68
N PRO A 38 6.06 -21.66 13.26
CA PRO A 38 5.65 -22.89 12.57
C PRO A 38 4.65 -23.76 13.34
N GLU A 39 4.71 -23.74 14.68
CA GLU A 39 3.86 -24.48 15.59
C GLU A 39 2.41 -23.95 15.64
N VAL A 40 2.15 -22.75 15.12
CA VAL A 40 0.81 -22.14 15.18
C VAL A 40 -0.12 -22.74 14.13
N ASN A 41 -1.14 -23.48 14.58
CA ASN A 41 -2.25 -23.86 13.73
C ASN A 41 -3.33 -22.76 13.69
N VAL A 42 -3.36 -21.97 12.62
CA VAL A 42 -4.36 -20.90 12.44
C VAL A 42 -5.74 -21.41 11.97
N ALA A 43 -5.89 -22.68 11.62
CA ALA A 43 -7.14 -23.20 11.04
C ALA A 43 -8.36 -23.11 12.00
N PRO A 44 -8.26 -23.40 13.31
CA PRO A 44 -9.37 -23.24 14.24
C PRO A 44 -9.87 -21.79 14.32
N LEU A 45 -8.96 -20.81 14.34
CA LEU A 45 -9.30 -19.40 14.36
C LEU A 45 -10.02 -18.97 13.06
N VAL A 46 -9.52 -19.41 11.91
CA VAL A 46 -10.16 -19.13 10.61
C VAL A 46 -11.57 -19.72 10.55
N ARG A 47 -11.81 -20.92 11.10
CA ARG A 47 -13.16 -21.50 11.21
C ARG A 47 -14.08 -20.64 12.09
N LYS A 48 -13.66 -20.33 13.32
CA LYS A 48 -14.44 -19.46 14.23
C LYS A 48 -14.80 -18.11 13.61
N LEU A 49 -13.89 -17.49 12.86
CA LEU A 49 -14.17 -16.24 12.15
C LEU A 49 -15.20 -16.43 11.02
N ARG A 50 -15.15 -17.55 10.30
CA ARG A 50 -16.17 -17.87 9.27
C ARG A 50 -17.53 -18.12 9.89
N ASP A 51 -17.58 -18.85 11.01
CA ASP A 51 -18.81 -19.12 11.76
C ASP A 51 -19.43 -17.81 12.27
N ALA A 52 -18.60 -16.82 12.62
CA ALA A 52 -19.00 -15.46 12.94
C ALA A 52 -19.35 -14.58 11.71
N GLY A 53 -19.42 -15.15 10.51
CA GLY A 53 -19.83 -14.45 9.27
C GLY A 53 -18.72 -13.71 8.52
N PHE A 54 -17.46 -13.80 8.95
CA PHE A 54 -16.36 -13.15 8.25
C PHE A 54 -15.85 -13.97 7.06
N LYS A 55 -15.47 -13.27 5.99
CA LYS A 55 -14.68 -13.85 4.89
C LYS A 55 -13.23 -14.05 5.33
N ALA A 56 -12.95 -15.12 6.08
CA ALA A 56 -11.61 -15.44 6.55
C ALA A 56 -10.90 -16.48 5.65
N ARG A 57 -9.61 -16.28 5.39
CA ARG A 57 -8.77 -17.20 4.61
C ARG A 57 -7.42 -17.44 5.29
N ARG A 58 -7.01 -18.70 5.30
CA ARG A 58 -5.68 -19.15 5.75
C ARG A 58 -4.65 -19.01 4.64
N TYR A 59 -3.43 -18.64 5.02
CA TYR A 59 -2.23 -18.64 4.18
C TYR A 59 -1.12 -19.42 4.88
N THR A 60 -0.17 -19.91 4.08
CA THR A 60 0.99 -20.67 4.55
C THR A 60 2.19 -19.77 4.83
N ASP A 61 2.38 -18.73 4.02
CA ASP A 61 3.46 -17.75 4.18
C ASP A 61 2.88 -16.37 4.54
N PHE A 62 3.18 -15.92 5.76
CA PHE A 62 2.74 -14.62 6.24
C PHE A 62 3.38 -13.45 5.49
N ARG A 63 4.62 -13.62 5.00
CA ARG A 63 5.35 -12.58 4.28
C ARG A 63 4.69 -12.35 2.93
N ALA A 64 4.46 -13.42 2.15
CA ALA A 64 3.71 -13.35 0.90
C ALA A 64 2.34 -12.67 1.08
N MET A 65 1.61 -13.03 2.14
CA MET A 65 0.32 -12.42 2.48
C MET A 65 0.43 -10.92 2.78
N LYS A 66 1.39 -10.50 3.62
CA LYS A 66 1.59 -9.09 4.01
C LYS A 66 2.06 -8.24 2.84
N TRP A 67 3.03 -8.72 2.07
CA TRP A 67 3.57 -8.03 0.90
C TRP A 67 2.54 -7.91 -0.23
N SER A 68 1.71 -8.93 -0.44
CA SER A 68 0.62 -8.83 -1.43
C SER A 68 -0.43 -7.77 -1.04
N LYS A 69 -0.67 -7.54 0.25
CA LYS A 69 -1.50 -6.42 0.72
C LYS A 69 -0.77 -5.08 0.56
N LEU A 70 0.52 -5.03 0.86
CA LEU A 70 1.35 -3.84 0.73
C LEU A 70 1.25 -3.24 -0.69
N LEU A 71 1.25 -4.08 -1.73
CA LEU A 71 1.08 -3.66 -3.13
C LEU A 71 -0.18 -2.79 -3.37
N PHE A 72 -1.27 -3.00 -2.63
CA PHE A 72 -2.44 -2.13 -2.70
C PHE A 72 -2.28 -0.88 -1.85
N ASN A 73 -1.65 -1.00 -0.68
CA ASN A 73 -1.51 0.10 0.27
C ASN A 73 -0.54 1.19 -0.20
N ILE A 74 0.43 0.88 -1.07
CA ILE A 74 1.35 1.88 -1.63
C ILE A 74 0.72 2.69 -2.77
N LEU A 75 -0.15 2.08 -3.57
CA LEU A 75 -0.75 2.73 -4.74
C LEU A 75 -1.54 3.96 -4.32
N GLY A 76 -1.29 5.11 -4.94
CA GLY A 76 -2.02 6.36 -4.73
C GLY A 76 -2.07 6.83 -3.28
N ASN A 77 -1.20 6.33 -2.41
CA ASN A 77 -1.17 6.69 -1.00
C ASN A 77 -0.12 7.79 -0.78
N ALA A 78 1.13 7.49 -1.16
CA ALA A 78 2.25 8.40 -0.98
C ALA A 78 2.10 9.70 -1.79
N GLN A 79 1.86 9.62 -3.10
CA GLN A 79 1.75 10.81 -3.94
C GLN A 79 0.55 11.68 -3.54
N SER A 80 -0.59 11.07 -3.20
CA SER A 80 -1.76 11.79 -2.69
C SER A 80 -1.48 12.50 -1.36
N ALA A 81 -0.75 11.87 -0.44
CA ALA A 81 -0.37 12.49 0.81
C ALA A 81 0.59 13.67 0.59
N ILE A 82 1.64 13.48 -0.21
CA ILE A 82 2.64 14.50 -0.53
C ILE A 82 1.99 15.72 -1.22
N LEU A 83 1.15 15.47 -2.23
CA LEU A 83 0.57 16.52 -3.06
C LEU A 83 -0.71 17.12 -2.46
N ASP A 84 -1.28 16.55 -1.39
CA ASP A 84 -2.59 16.96 -0.87
C ASP A 84 -3.67 16.93 -1.98
N LEU A 85 -3.67 15.83 -2.73
CA LEU A 85 -4.62 15.57 -3.83
C LEU A 85 -5.26 14.19 -3.66
N PRO A 86 -6.55 14.04 -3.98
CA PRO A 86 -7.21 12.75 -3.91
C PRO A 86 -6.61 11.77 -4.94
N PRO A 87 -6.65 10.45 -4.70
CA PRO A 87 -6.07 9.47 -5.60
C PRO A 87 -6.59 9.55 -7.05
N SER A 88 -7.84 9.99 -7.25
CA SER A 88 -8.42 10.22 -8.57
C SER A 88 -7.56 11.15 -9.45
N HIS A 89 -7.01 12.23 -8.88
CA HIS A 89 -6.15 13.15 -9.62
C HIS A 89 -4.80 12.52 -9.98
N ILE A 90 -4.26 11.68 -9.08
CA ILE A 90 -3.01 10.96 -9.30
C ILE A 90 -3.15 9.95 -10.44
N PHE A 91 -4.27 9.24 -10.50
CA PHE A 91 -4.52 8.22 -11.53
C PHE A 91 -4.94 8.82 -12.88
N ALA A 92 -5.53 10.02 -12.91
CA ALA A 92 -5.87 10.73 -14.13
C ALA A 92 -4.64 11.38 -14.80
N ASP A 93 -3.66 11.82 -14.02
CA ASP A 93 -2.39 12.35 -14.54
C ASP A 93 -1.47 11.22 -15.01
N SER A 94 -1.20 11.18 -16.32
CA SER A 94 -0.43 10.10 -16.95
C SER A 94 1.01 9.98 -16.42
N GLU A 95 1.63 11.09 -16.01
CA GLU A 95 2.99 11.08 -15.50
C GLU A 95 3.03 10.65 -14.03
N LEU A 96 2.11 11.13 -13.19
CA LEU A 96 1.98 10.66 -11.81
C LEU A 96 1.61 9.18 -11.75
N PHE A 97 0.73 8.73 -12.64
CA PHE A 97 0.40 7.31 -12.76
C PHE A 97 1.60 6.47 -13.20
N ARG A 98 2.45 6.99 -14.10
CA ARG A 98 3.71 6.31 -14.47
C ARG A 98 4.59 6.06 -13.25
N TYR A 99 4.67 7.01 -12.31
CA TYR A 99 5.44 6.83 -11.09
C TYR A 99 4.77 5.87 -10.09
N GLU A 100 3.44 5.85 -9.97
CA GLU A 100 2.73 4.80 -9.21
C GLU A 100 3.09 3.40 -9.73
N ARG A 101 3.09 3.25 -11.05
CA ARG A 101 3.47 1.99 -11.71
C ARG A 101 4.93 1.63 -11.47
N ALA A 102 5.84 2.60 -11.52
CA ALA A 102 7.25 2.38 -11.25
C ALA A 102 7.47 1.92 -9.80
N ALA A 103 6.90 2.63 -8.82
CA ALA A 103 6.95 2.26 -7.40
C ALA A 103 6.36 0.86 -7.15
N PHE A 104 5.24 0.53 -7.79
CA PHE A 104 4.63 -0.80 -7.72
C PHE A 104 5.56 -1.88 -8.27
N ARG A 105 6.18 -1.62 -9.44
CA ARG A 105 7.10 -2.58 -10.08
C ARG A 105 8.34 -2.82 -9.25
N GLU A 106 8.93 -1.78 -8.67
CA GLU A 106 10.01 -1.90 -7.68
C GLU A 106 9.61 -2.84 -6.54
N ALA A 107 8.44 -2.64 -5.93
CA ALA A 107 7.95 -3.51 -4.86
C ALA A 107 7.75 -4.97 -5.33
N THR A 108 7.23 -5.21 -6.54
CA THR A 108 7.10 -6.57 -7.07
C THR A 108 8.45 -7.23 -7.36
N LEU A 109 9.46 -6.46 -7.81
CA LEU A 109 10.80 -6.97 -8.05
C LEU A 109 11.51 -7.32 -6.72
N VAL A 110 11.31 -6.50 -5.69
CA VAL A 110 11.73 -6.81 -4.32
C VAL A 110 11.10 -8.13 -3.85
N MET A 111 9.77 -8.29 -4.01
CA MET A 111 9.10 -9.55 -3.67
C MET A 111 9.67 -10.76 -4.43
N GLU A 112 9.98 -10.60 -5.72
CA GLU A 112 10.59 -11.63 -6.56
C GLU A 112 11.97 -12.05 -6.05
N ARG A 113 12.85 -11.09 -5.73
CA ARG A 113 14.17 -11.39 -5.13
C ARG A 113 14.08 -12.02 -3.75
N MET A 114 13.05 -11.68 -2.99
CA MET A 114 12.72 -12.32 -1.71
C MET A 114 12.10 -13.72 -1.87
N ARG A 115 11.82 -14.17 -3.10
CA ARG A 115 11.10 -15.42 -3.44
C ARG A 115 9.70 -15.49 -2.83
N LEU A 116 9.02 -14.34 -2.73
CA LEU A 116 7.66 -14.25 -2.21
C LEU A 116 6.65 -14.31 -3.35
N ALA A 117 5.67 -15.21 -3.23
CA ALA A 117 4.54 -15.26 -4.14
C ALA A 117 3.62 -14.04 -3.93
N ILE A 118 3.11 -13.49 -5.03
CA ILE A 118 2.00 -12.52 -4.98
C ILE A 118 0.71 -13.33 -4.93
N VAL A 119 0.00 -13.25 -3.80
CA VAL A 119 -1.19 -14.06 -3.50
C VAL A 119 -2.45 -13.20 -3.43
N PRO A 120 -3.61 -13.70 -3.89
CA PRO A 120 -4.86 -12.96 -3.77
C PRO A 120 -5.35 -12.94 -2.33
N LEU A 121 -5.71 -11.78 -1.80
CA LEU A 121 -6.38 -11.63 -0.50
C LEU A 121 -7.90 -11.54 -0.67
N PRO A 122 -8.71 -11.78 0.37
CA PRO A 122 -10.15 -11.52 0.31
C PRO A 122 -10.40 -10.09 -0.18
N GLY A 123 -11.16 -9.93 -1.27
CA GLY A 123 -11.47 -8.62 -1.87
C GLY A 123 -10.31 -7.88 -2.56
N LEU A 124 -9.07 -8.38 -2.51
CA LEU A 124 -7.90 -7.75 -3.14
C LEU A 124 -7.19 -8.75 -4.08
N PRO A 125 -7.45 -8.71 -5.39
CA PRO A 125 -6.90 -9.65 -6.35
C PRO A 125 -5.47 -9.27 -6.78
N ALA A 126 -4.50 -9.34 -5.86
CA ALA A 126 -3.10 -8.93 -6.10
C ALA A 126 -2.46 -9.48 -7.38
N PRO A 127 -2.65 -10.77 -7.76
CA PRO A 127 -2.10 -11.29 -9.02
C PRO A 127 -2.70 -10.62 -10.27
N SER A 128 -4.00 -10.30 -10.24
CA SER A 128 -4.66 -9.57 -11.33
C SER A 128 -4.19 -8.12 -11.41
N LEU A 129 -3.99 -7.47 -10.26
CA LEU A 129 -3.41 -6.13 -10.20
C LEU A 129 -1.99 -6.12 -10.79
N ARG A 130 -1.13 -7.10 -10.46
CA ARG A 130 0.19 -7.24 -11.10
C ARG A 130 0.08 -7.34 -12.62
N ARG A 131 -0.84 -8.17 -13.13
CA ARG A 131 -1.05 -8.32 -14.58
C ARG A 131 -1.52 -7.01 -15.24
N ALA A 132 -2.42 -6.27 -14.59
CA ALA A 132 -2.85 -4.96 -15.07
C ALA A 132 -1.67 -3.96 -15.09
N MET A 133 -0.84 -3.95 -14.05
CA MET A 133 0.34 -3.08 -13.96
C MET A 133 1.42 -3.40 -15.00
N SER A 134 1.46 -4.62 -15.55
CA SER A 134 2.38 -5.00 -16.63
C SER A 134 1.89 -4.63 -18.04
N LEU A 135 0.64 -4.16 -18.21
CA LEU A 135 0.14 -3.71 -19.51
C LEU A 135 0.87 -2.45 -20.01
N PRO A 136 0.80 -2.13 -21.31
CA PRO A 136 1.22 -0.82 -21.82
C PRO A 136 0.61 0.33 -21.00
N PRO A 137 1.34 1.45 -20.78
CA PRO A 137 0.90 2.51 -19.86
C PRO A 137 -0.52 3.01 -20.06
N LEU A 138 -0.90 3.28 -21.31
CA LEU A 138 -2.23 3.76 -21.65
C LEU A 138 -3.32 2.75 -21.26
N LEU A 139 -3.12 1.47 -21.61
CA LEU A 139 -4.07 0.40 -21.28
C LEU A 139 -4.16 0.16 -19.77
N ALA A 140 -3.03 0.20 -19.07
CA ALA A 140 -3.00 0.10 -17.62
C ALA A 140 -3.79 1.24 -16.97
N GLN A 141 -3.63 2.47 -17.47
CA GLN A 141 -4.32 3.64 -16.94
C GLN A 141 -5.83 3.55 -17.18
N MET A 142 -6.25 3.28 -18.42
CA MET A 142 -7.66 3.11 -18.77
C MET A 142 -8.37 2.04 -17.93
N LEU A 143 -7.68 0.93 -17.62
CA LEU A 143 -8.25 -0.15 -16.82
C LEU A 143 -8.31 0.20 -15.32
N LEU A 144 -7.27 0.87 -14.79
CA LEU A 144 -7.07 1.05 -13.36
C LEU A 144 -7.60 2.38 -12.82
N GLU A 145 -7.63 3.44 -13.62
CA GLU A 145 -8.12 4.76 -13.19
C GLU A 145 -9.58 4.69 -12.70
N PRO A 146 -10.55 4.10 -13.44
CA PRO A 146 -11.93 4.02 -12.96
C PRO A 146 -12.07 3.17 -11.70
N GLN A 147 -11.25 2.11 -11.59
CA GLN A 147 -11.30 1.18 -10.47
C GLN A 147 -10.64 1.75 -9.21
N LEU A 148 -9.45 2.35 -9.31
CA LEU A 148 -8.69 2.84 -8.16
C LEU A 148 -9.08 4.26 -7.77
N GLY A 149 -9.43 5.11 -8.74
CA GLY A 149 -10.04 6.42 -8.49
C GLY A 149 -11.45 6.28 -7.91
N GLY A 150 -12.27 5.37 -8.46
CA GLY A 150 -13.62 5.11 -8.00
C GLY A 150 -13.71 4.33 -6.68
N ALA A 151 -12.90 3.28 -6.48
CA ALA A 151 -12.99 2.43 -5.27
C ALA A 151 -12.51 3.13 -3.99
N ARG A 152 -11.66 4.16 -4.10
CA ARG A 152 -11.28 5.01 -2.95
C ARG A 152 -12.12 6.28 -2.85
N GLY A 153 -12.81 6.67 -3.92
CA GLY A 153 -13.50 7.95 -4.03
C GLY A 153 -12.56 9.13 -3.83
N ASN A 154 -13.13 10.31 -3.57
CA ASN A 154 -12.37 11.52 -3.19
C ASN A 154 -11.83 11.47 -1.74
N LYS A 155 -11.80 10.30 -1.08
CA LYS A 155 -11.28 10.18 0.28
C LYS A 155 -9.75 10.20 0.25
N MET A 156 -9.17 11.04 1.12
CA MET A 156 -7.73 11.09 1.30
C MET A 156 -7.20 9.81 1.96
N PRO A 157 -6.02 9.32 1.55
CA PRO A 157 -5.47 8.07 2.05
C PRO A 157 -4.87 8.22 3.47
N SER A 158 -4.51 7.10 4.11
CA SER A 158 -4.08 7.10 5.51
C SER A 158 -2.85 7.97 5.78
N LEU A 159 -1.86 7.97 4.89
CA LEU A 159 -0.65 8.78 5.05
C LEU A 159 -0.93 10.28 5.04
N TRP A 160 -1.97 10.72 4.33
CA TRP A 160 -2.39 12.12 4.36
C TRP A 160 -2.91 12.50 5.75
N TRP A 161 -3.67 11.62 6.40
CA TRP A 161 -4.15 11.83 7.77
C TRP A 161 -3.01 11.85 8.79
N ASP A 162 -1.95 11.07 8.57
CA ASP A 162 -0.75 11.11 9.42
C ASP A 162 -0.07 12.48 9.33
N LEU A 163 0.07 13.02 8.11
CA LEU A 163 0.65 14.35 7.87
C LEU A 163 -0.25 15.47 8.42
N SER A 164 -1.55 15.44 8.13
CA SER A 164 -2.48 16.49 8.52
C SER A 164 -2.68 16.59 10.04
N ARG A 165 -2.56 15.47 10.76
CA ARG A 165 -2.66 15.43 12.22
C ARG A 165 -1.33 15.72 12.93
N GLY A 166 -0.23 15.91 12.19
CA GLY A 166 1.07 16.27 12.75
C GLY A 166 1.65 15.27 13.76
N LYS A 167 1.27 13.98 13.68
CA LYS A 167 1.57 12.98 14.73
C LYS A 167 3.05 12.59 14.85
N GLY A 168 3.95 13.20 14.09
CA GLY A 168 5.40 12.94 14.10
C GLY A 168 5.81 11.51 13.68
N ARG A 169 4.85 10.63 13.44
CA ARG A 169 5.04 9.24 12.98
C ARG A 169 4.08 9.01 11.83
N THR A 170 4.62 8.50 10.73
CA THR A 170 3.85 8.10 9.55
C THR A 170 3.97 6.60 9.35
N GLU A 171 2.90 5.97 8.87
CA GLU A 171 2.94 4.58 8.39
C GLU A 171 3.87 4.39 7.17
N ALA A 172 4.41 5.47 6.58
CA ALA A 172 5.25 5.43 5.39
C ALA A 172 6.47 4.51 5.55
N SER A 173 7.05 4.41 6.75
CA SER A 173 8.17 3.50 7.04
C SER A 173 7.78 2.02 6.92
N PHE A 174 6.53 1.67 7.18
CA PHE A 174 5.99 0.32 7.02
C PHE A 174 5.38 0.08 5.63
N LEU A 175 5.28 1.13 4.80
CA LEU A 175 4.80 1.07 3.42
C LEU A 175 5.96 1.19 2.43
N ASN A 176 6.15 2.36 1.81
CA ASN A 176 7.24 2.59 0.87
C ASN A 176 8.62 2.38 1.51
N GLY A 177 8.79 2.76 2.79
CA GLY A 177 10.05 2.51 3.53
C GLY A 177 10.37 1.02 3.69
N ALA A 178 9.35 0.16 3.84
CA ALA A 178 9.55 -1.29 3.90
C ALA A 178 10.03 -1.85 2.55
N VAL A 179 9.55 -1.27 1.43
CA VAL A 179 10.05 -1.60 0.08
C VAL A 179 11.50 -1.18 -0.06
N VAL A 180 11.87 0.02 0.38
CA VAL A 180 13.24 0.56 0.30
C VAL A 180 14.22 -0.26 1.14
N ASP A 181 13.88 -0.55 2.39
CA ASP A 181 14.76 -1.33 3.26
C ASP A 181 14.92 -2.78 2.77
N ALA A 182 13.85 -3.40 2.27
CA ALA A 182 13.95 -4.73 1.64
C ALA A 182 14.75 -4.67 0.33
N GLY A 183 14.56 -3.63 -0.51
CA GLY A 183 15.33 -3.43 -1.73
C GLY A 183 16.83 -3.37 -1.45
N ARG A 184 17.24 -2.59 -0.45
CA ARG A 184 18.63 -2.54 0.02
C ARG A 184 19.15 -3.90 0.47
N ARG A 185 18.36 -4.67 1.24
CA ARG A 185 18.76 -6.00 1.75
C ARG A 185 18.89 -7.07 0.67
N TYR A 186 18.13 -6.95 -0.41
CA TYR A 186 18.07 -7.94 -1.50
C TYR A 186 18.66 -7.42 -2.82
N ASP A 187 19.42 -6.32 -2.75
CA ASP A 187 20.11 -5.69 -3.88
C ASP A 187 19.17 -5.42 -5.08
N VAL A 188 18.08 -4.70 -4.78
CA VAL A 188 17.09 -4.22 -5.74
C VAL A 188 17.00 -2.70 -5.64
N PRO A 189 17.29 -1.95 -6.71
CA PRO A 189 17.06 -0.52 -6.75
C PRO A 189 15.58 -0.20 -6.57
N THR A 190 15.29 0.74 -5.67
CA THR A 190 13.92 1.23 -5.42
C THR A 190 13.86 2.77 -5.46
N PRO A 191 14.31 3.42 -6.54
CA PRO A 191 14.48 4.88 -6.58
C PRO A 191 13.19 5.66 -6.35
N VAL A 192 12.07 5.25 -6.94
CA VAL A 192 10.79 5.93 -6.78
C VAL A 192 10.27 5.77 -5.36
N ASN A 193 10.27 4.54 -4.81
CA ASN A 193 9.88 4.34 -3.41
C ASN A 193 10.79 5.11 -2.44
N SER A 194 12.09 5.24 -2.75
CA SER A 194 13.05 5.97 -1.93
C SER A 194 12.75 7.46 -1.88
N VAL A 195 12.48 8.08 -3.03
CA VAL A 195 12.11 9.50 -3.10
C VAL A 195 10.80 9.75 -2.35
N LEU A 196 9.76 8.95 -2.63
CA LEU A 196 8.46 9.11 -1.99
C LEU A 196 8.56 8.95 -0.46
N TRP A 197 9.28 7.93 0.01
CA TRP A 197 9.48 7.70 1.43
C TRP A 197 10.27 8.84 2.09
N ALA A 198 11.36 9.31 1.46
CA ALA A 198 12.18 10.40 2.01
C ALA A 198 11.40 11.71 2.14
N ILE A 199 10.53 12.04 1.18
CA ILE A 199 9.67 13.23 1.28
C ILE A 199 8.69 13.07 2.43
N LEU A 200 7.96 11.96 2.51
CA LEU A 200 6.99 11.71 3.59
C LEU A 200 7.64 11.78 4.97
N GLU A 201 8.82 11.18 5.13
CA GLU A 201 9.56 11.21 6.38
C GLU A 201 9.96 12.65 6.74
N LYS A 202 10.50 13.42 5.79
CA LYS A 202 10.84 14.83 6.02
C LYS A 202 9.61 15.68 6.35
N SER A 203 8.51 15.49 5.61
CA SER A 203 7.23 16.18 5.83
C SER A 203 6.63 15.90 7.21
N THR A 204 6.84 14.70 7.79
CA THR A 204 6.40 14.44 9.18
C THR A 204 7.20 15.20 10.24
N LYS A 205 8.46 15.52 9.96
CA LYS A 205 9.35 16.21 10.89
C LYS A 205 9.28 17.73 10.73
N LEU A 206 9.04 18.20 9.50
CA LEU A 206 9.05 19.61 9.12
C LEU A 206 7.79 19.92 8.29
N PRO A 207 6.78 20.59 8.87
CA PRO A 207 5.57 20.97 8.13
C PRO A 207 5.84 21.82 6.88
N SER A 208 6.89 22.65 6.91
CA SER A 208 7.34 23.43 5.76
C SER A 208 7.78 22.58 4.56
N GLU A 209 8.34 21.39 4.82
CA GLU A 209 8.68 20.44 3.75
C GLU A 209 7.43 19.85 3.11
N TRP A 210 6.32 19.68 3.83
CA TRP A 210 5.07 19.27 3.20
C TRP A 210 4.50 20.36 2.30
N GLU A 211 4.45 21.60 2.79
CA GLU A 211 3.93 22.76 2.05
C GLU A 211 4.69 23.00 0.73
N ARG A 212 5.97 22.63 0.69
CA ARG A 212 6.81 22.66 -0.52
C ARG A 212 6.25 21.85 -1.70
N TYR A 213 5.50 20.77 -1.44
CA TYR A 213 4.97 19.86 -2.47
C TYR A 213 3.45 19.89 -2.59
N ARG A 214 2.74 20.41 -1.58
CA ARG A 214 1.27 20.49 -1.61
C ARG A 214 0.81 21.25 -2.86
N ARG A 215 -0.09 20.60 -3.61
CA ARG A 215 -0.66 21.08 -4.88
C ARG A 215 0.39 21.51 -5.91
N GLN A 216 1.62 20.98 -5.83
CA GLN A 216 2.73 21.25 -6.75
C GLN A 216 3.18 19.96 -7.46
N PRO A 217 2.34 19.36 -8.32
CA PRO A 217 2.65 18.08 -8.97
C PRO A 217 3.93 18.13 -9.82
N ASP A 218 4.21 19.26 -10.49
CA ASP A 218 5.38 19.40 -11.36
C ASP A 218 6.70 19.31 -10.59
N ARG A 219 6.71 19.76 -9.34
CA ARG A 219 7.89 19.68 -8.47
C ARG A 219 8.19 18.23 -8.08
N LEU A 220 7.15 17.47 -7.73
CA LEU A 220 7.29 16.03 -7.45
C LEU A 220 7.71 15.27 -8.71
N LYS A 221 7.07 15.55 -9.85
CA LYS A 221 7.39 14.93 -11.14
C LYS A 221 8.85 15.18 -11.53
N ALA A 222 9.36 16.40 -11.37
CA ALA A 222 10.76 16.72 -11.67
C ALA A 222 11.74 15.86 -10.87
N LEU A 223 11.51 15.70 -9.56
CA LEU A 223 12.37 14.89 -8.70
C LEU A 223 12.29 13.39 -9.03
N LEU A 224 11.10 12.88 -9.33
CA LEU A 224 10.89 11.48 -9.71
C LEU A 224 11.45 11.17 -11.11
N ARG A 225 11.45 12.16 -12.02
CA ARG A 225 12.12 12.08 -13.33
C ARG A 225 13.61 11.80 -13.13
N THR A 226 14.27 12.59 -12.30
CA THR A 226 15.71 12.41 -11.98
C THR A 226 15.99 11.06 -11.34
N ALA A 227 15.11 10.57 -10.48
CA ALA A 227 15.28 9.29 -9.80
C ALA A 227 15.25 8.08 -10.76
N LEU A 228 14.54 8.17 -11.89
CA LEU A 228 14.47 7.11 -12.90
C LEU A 228 15.58 7.19 -13.95
N THR A 229 16.33 8.29 -14.00
CA THR A 229 17.46 8.47 -14.92
C THR A 229 18.81 8.09 -14.32
N LEU A 230 18.84 7.78 -13.02
CA LEU A 230 20.00 7.32 -12.26
C LEU A 230 19.98 5.80 -12.13
#